data_AF-C1LPT8-F1
#
_entry.id   AF-C1LPT8-F1
#
_cell.length_a   1.000
_cell.length_b   1.000
_cell.length_c   1.000
_cell.angle_alpha   90.00
_cell.angle_beta   90.00
_cell.angle_gamma   90.00
#
_symmetry.space_group_name_H-M   'P 1'
#
loop_
_entity.id
_entity.type
_entity.pdbx_description
1 polymer ?
#
loop_
_entity_poly.entity_id
_entity_poly.type
_entity_poly.pdbx_seq_one_letter_code
_entity_poly.pdbx_strand_id
1 'polypeptide(L)' 'MSRGNQRCLAREKTMKKQSAQKKSKSSDQKDGNKGLTLEERRLRDAEALKAKQQAKAQMATLKA' A
#
# COMPACT_ATOMS: atom_id res chain seq x y z
N MET A 1 3.29 40.15 9.95
CA MET A 1 2.89 38.89 9.28
C MET A 1 4.07 37.93 9.11
N SER A 2 4.94 37.83 10.11
CA SER A 2 6.18 37.08 10.00
C SER A 2 6.31 36.25 11.28
N ARG A 3 6.53 34.93 11.14
CA ARG A 3 6.85 33.93 12.20
C ARG A 3 5.72 33.04 12.76
N GLY A 4 4.48 33.15 12.29
CA GLY A 4 3.40 32.24 12.68
C GLY A 4 3.45 30.82 12.08
N ASN A 5 4.33 30.53 11.11
CA ASN A 5 4.22 29.31 10.31
C ASN A 5 5.51 28.48 10.16
N GLN A 6 6.61 28.76 10.86
CA GLN A 6 7.83 27.94 10.68
C GLN A 6 7.76 26.56 11.32
N ARG A 7 7.12 26.45 12.50
CA ARG A 7 6.97 25.16 13.20
C ARG A 7 5.99 24.23 12.49
N CYS A 8 4.88 24.78 11.99
CA CYS A 8 3.90 24.01 11.22
C CYS A 8 4.50 23.52 9.90
N LEU A 9 5.22 24.40 9.17
CA LEU A 9 5.96 24.00 7.97
C LEU A 9 7.04 22.95 8.25
N ALA A 10 7.74 23.03 9.38
CA ALA A 10 8.71 22.00 9.78
C ALA A 10 8.03 20.65 10.04
N ARG A 11 6.89 20.65 10.75
CA ARG A 11 6.09 19.44 10.99
C ARG A 11 5.59 18.84 9.67
N GLU A 12 5.03 19.64 8.78
CA GLU A 12 4.61 19.19 7.46
C GLU A 12 5.75 18.58 6.65
N LYS A 13 6.92 19.23 6.65
CA LYS A 13 8.13 18.70 5.99
C LYS A 13 8.58 17.37 6.60
N THR A 14 8.55 17.23 7.93
CA THR A 14 8.90 15.95 8.58
C THR A 14 7.90 14.84 8.26
N MET A 15 6.60 15.15 8.27
CA MET A 15 5.53 14.19 7.91
C MET A 15 5.63 13.78 6.43
N LYS A 16 5.91 14.73 5.53
CA LYS A 16 6.20 14.43 4.12
C LYS A 16 7.43 13.54 3.95
N LYS A 17 8.52 13.82 4.68
CA LYS A 17 9.73 12.97 4.64
C LYS A 17 9.45 11.56 5.16
N GLN A 18 8.76 11.42 6.28
CA GLN A 18 8.41 10.11 6.85
C GLN A 18 7.50 9.31 5.90
N SER A 19 6.49 9.95 5.31
CA SER A 19 5.61 9.29 4.34
C SER A 19 6.34 8.91 3.05
N ALA A 20 7.25 9.75 2.55
CA ALA A 20 8.10 9.41 1.40
C ALA A 20 8.99 8.21 1.72
N GLN A 21 9.61 8.18 2.90
CA GLN A 21 10.45 7.07 3.34
C GLN A 21 9.66 5.76 3.47
N LYS A 22 8.39 5.81 3.91
CA LYS A 22 7.51 4.64 3.93
C LYS A 22 7.18 4.12 2.52
N LYS A 23 7.01 5.02 1.54
CA LYS A 23 6.74 4.67 0.14
C LYS A 23 7.97 4.11 -0.58
N SER A 24 9.16 4.59 -0.23
CA SER A 24 10.43 4.16 -0.83
C SER A 24 10.98 2.85 -0.26
N LYS A 25 10.32 2.26 0.75
CA LYS A 25 10.70 0.94 1.27
C LYS A 25 10.58 -0.11 0.16
N SER A 26 11.58 -0.98 0.04
CA SER A 26 11.54 -2.14 -0.85
C SER A 26 10.38 -3.07 -0.48
N SER A 27 9.96 -3.93 -1.41
CA SER A 27 8.86 -4.88 -1.20
C SER A 27 9.02 -5.68 0.08
N ASP A 28 10.22 -6.17 0.40
CA ASP A 28 10.49 -6.96 1.60
C ASP A 28 10.38 -6.15 2.91
N GLN A 29 10.59 -4.84 2.82
CA GLN A 29 10.57 -3.92 3.97
C GLN A 29 9.18 -3.30 4.19
N LYS A 30 8.20 -3.63 3.35
CA LYS A 30 6.80 -3.23 3.57
C LYS A 30 6.22 -4.08 4.69
N ASP A 31 5.52 -3.43 5.61
CA ASP A 31 4.99 -4.10 6.81
C ASP A 31 4.04 -5.26 6.47
N GLY A 32 3.31 -5.19 5.34
CA GLY A 32 2.44 -6.26 4.85
C GLY A 32 3.15 -7.49 4.26
N ASN A 33 4.46 -7.38 4.01
CA ASN A 33 5.30 -8.48 3.51
C ASN A 33 6.24 -9.04 4.59
N LYS A 34 6.13 -8.53 5.83
CA LYS A 34 7.00 -8.94 6.94
C LYS A 34 6.77 -10.42 7.26
N GLY A 35 7.86 -11.18 7.31
CA GLY A 35 7.83 -12.61 7.65
C GLY A 35 7.39 -13.52 6.50
N LEU A 36 7.29 -13.01 5.28
CA LEU A 36 6.85 -13.77 4.11
C LEU A 36 7.96 -13.91 3.10
N THR A 37 8.17 -15.13 2.64
CA THR A 37 9.09 -15.44 1.54
C THR A 37 8.53 -14.92 0.21
N LEU A 38 9.38 -14.89 -0.82
CA LEU A 38 8.98 -14.45 -2.15
C LEU A 38 7.86 -15.33 -2.73
N GLU A 39 7.97 -16.65 -2.54
CA GLU A 39 6.98 -17.62 -3.02
C GLU A 39 5.63 -17.47 -2.31
N GLU A 40 5.61 -17.29 -0.99
CA GLU A 40 4.36 -17.05 -0.25
C GLU A 40 3.66 -15.75 -0.68
N ARG A 41 4.42 -14.71 -1.04
CA ARG A 41 3.85 -13.48 -1.60
C ARG A 41 3.21 -13.72 -2.96
N ARG A 42 3.89 -14.47 -3.83
CA ARG A 42 3.36 -14.85 -5.15
C ARG A 42 2.07 -15.66 -5.03
N LEU A 43 2.03 -16.63 -4.11
CA LEU A 43 0.84 -17.44 -3.86
C LEU A 43 -0.33 -16.57 -3.39
N ARG A 44 -0.10 -15.68 -2.42
CA ARG A 44 -1.14 -14.75 -1.97
C ARG A 44 -1.68 -13.87 -3.10
N ASP A 45 -0.78 -13.28 -3.90
CA ASP A 45 -1.18 -12.42 -5.00
C ASP A 45 -1.98 -13.20 -6.07
N ALA A 46 -1.59 -14.46 -6.33
CA ALA A 46 -2.30 -15.35 -7.24
C ALA A 46 -3.69 -15.74 -6.72
N GLU A 47 -3.82 -16.04 -5.43
CA GLU A 47 -5.12 -16.35 -4.79
C GLU A 47 -6.06 -15.16 -4.85
N ALA A 48 -5.58 -13.95 -4.54
CA ALA A 48 -6.36 -12.72 -4.64
C ALA A 48 -6.84 -12.46 -6.08
N LEU A 49 -5.99 -12.75 -7.08
CA LEU A 49 -6.36 -12.63 -8.48
C LEU A 49 -7.44 -13.65 -8.88
N LYS A 50 -7.31 -14.90 -8.44
CA LYS A 50 -8.28 -15.96 -8.69
C LYS A 50 -9.64 -15.61 -8.07
N ALA A 51 -9.66 -15.15 -6.83
CA ALA A 51 -10.87 -14.70 -6.15
C ALA A 51 -11.52 -13.52 -6.88
N LYS A 52 -10.73 -12.54 -7.35
CA LYS A 52 -11.23 -11.41 -8.14
C LYS A 52 -11.85 -11.85 -9.47
N GLN A 53 -11.24 -12.81 -10.16
CA GLN A 53 -11.77 -13.35 -11.41
C GLN A 53 -13.09 -14.09 -11.17
N GLN A 54 -13.17 -14.91 -10.12
CA GLN A 54 -14.39 -15.60 -9.73
C GLN A 54 -15.50 -14.60 -9.38
N ALA A 55 -15.21 -13.60 -8.55
CA ALA A 55 -16.17 -12.55 -8.21
C ALA A 55 -16.64 -11.78 -9.46
N LYS A 56 -15.73 -11.46 -10.39
CA LYS A 56 -16.09 -10.79 -11.66
C LYS A 56 -16.98 -11.68 -12.54
N ALA A 57 -16.68 -12.97 -12.63
CA ALA A 57 -17.50 -13.93 -13.38
C ALA A 57 -18.89 -14.06 -12.76
N GLN A 58 -18.98 -14.20 -11.43
CA GLN A 58 -20.25 -14.24 -10.70
C GLN A 58 -21.07 -12.95 -10.88
N MET A 59 -20.42 -11.79 -10.77
CA MET A 59 -21.09 -10.51 -11.01
C MET A 59 -21.56 -10.36 -12.46
N ALA A 60 -20.81 -10.90 -13.44
CA ALA A 60 -21.24 -10.91 -14.83
C ALA A 60 -22.44 -11.83 -15.05
N THR A 61 -22.48 -13.00 -14.40
CA THR A 61 -23.63 -13.92 -14.48
C THR A 61 -24.87 -13.38 -13.77
N LEU A 62 -24.71 -12.65 -12.67
CA LEU A 62 -25.84 -12.06 -11.92
C LEU A 62 -26.43 -10.81 -12.58
N LYS A 63 -25.68 -10.18 -13.49
CA LYS A 63 -26.09 -8.97 -14.20
C LYS A 63 -26.73 -9.27 -15.57
N ALA A 64 -26.62 -10.51 -16.06
CA ALA A 64 -27.27 -10.99 -17.27
C ALA A 64 -28.69 -11.49 -16.96
#